data_AF-A0A7V2JZF0-F1
#
_entry.id   AF-A0A7V2JZF0-F1
#
_cell.length_a   1.000
_cell.length_b   1.000
_cell.length_c   1.000
_cell.angle_alpha   90.00
_cell.angle_beta   90.00
_cell.angle_gamma   90.00
#
_symmetry.space_group_name_H-M   'P 1'
#
loop_
_entity.id
_entity.type
_entity.pdbx_description
1 polymer ?
#
loop_
_entity_poly.entity_id
_entity_poly.type
_entity_poly.pdbx_seq_one_letter_code
_entity_poly.pdbx_strand_id
1 'polypeptide(L)'
;MKNTLLFVLIIMYVPILIFSDIAPSDHHIVQNCVRFTNLDDYPEIAILGFIVGPTYDSPHFFEIKNEKCLDKGYKFNDLGLYWAQKKYIDSVGIENIVINTSIRPELYGDAYFKQVTNDPNIHFITSSIDAGDFWVDEFDPLQSQISDYEIAGFIGDEIVLFLRQQIKKNSSGEEENIMYDFPEIPNLKWSPFSSDSEGSSESSQKQ
;
A
#
# COMPACT_ATOMS: atom_id res chain seq x y z
N MET A 1 41.41 33.68 23.36
CA MET A 1 41.65 32.74 22.23
C MET A 1 40.92 31.40 22.37
N LYS A 2 40.82 30.77 23.56
CA LYS A 2 40.05 29.52 23.73
C LYS A 2 38.55 29.64 23.35
N ASN A 3 37.91 30.75 23.69
CA ASN A 3 36.48 30.94 23.40
C ASN A 3 36.19 31.15 21.89
N THR A 4 37.16 31.68 21.14
CA THR A 4 37.02 31.91 19.69
C THR A 4 37.04 30.60 18.90
N LEU A 5 37.88 29.64 19.30
CA LEU A 5 37.94 28.31 18.67
C LEU A 5 36.64 27.50 18.89
N LEU A 6 36.05 27.60 20.09
CA LEU A 6 34.78 26.95 20.41
C LEU A 6 33.62 27.47 19.55
N PHE A 7 33.54 28.79 19.35
CA PHE A 7 32.51 29.39 18.49
C PHE A 7 32.66 28.97 17.02
N VAL A 8 33.88 28.88 16.50
CA VAL A 8 34.13 28.41 15.13
C VAL A 8 33.72 26.93 14.97
N LEU A 9 33.98 26.09 15.97
CA LEU A 9 33.52 24.70 15.98
C LEU A 9 31.99 24.61 15.99
N ILE A 10 31.30 25.38 16.85
CA ILE A 10 29.83 25.38 16.88
C ILE A 10 29.26 25.80 15.51
N ILE A 11 29.79 26.85 14.89
CA ILE A 11 29.32 27.34 13.57
C ILE A 11 29.59 26.31 12.46
N MET A 12 30.69 25.55 12.52
CA MET A 12 30.94 24.46 11.55
C MET A 12 30.02 23.25 11.71
N TYR A 13 29.54 22.96 12.93
CA TYR A 13 28.70 21.78 13.19
C TYR A 13 27.19 22.06 13.11
N VAL A 14 26.74 23.30 13.32
CA VAL A 14 25.32 23.69 13.20
C VAL A 14 24.71 23.42 11.81
N PRO A 15 25.36 23.67 10.66
CA PRO A 15 24.73 23.44 9.35
C PRO A 15 24.53 21.95 9.01
N ILE A 16 25.18 21.02 9.72
CA ILE A 16 25.02 19.57 9.51
C ILE A 16 23.71 19.04 10.14
N LEU A 17 23.08 19.83 11.02
CA LEU A 17 21.87 19.44 11.75
C LEU A 17 20.56 19.93 11.13
N ILE A 18 20.61 20.64 9.99
CA ILE A 18 19.43 21.23 9.33
C ILE A 18 19.16 20.56 7.98
N PHE A 19 19.08 19.23 7.97
CA PHE A 19 18.33 18.50 6.93
C PHE A 19 16.90 18.31 7.43
N SER A 20 16.23 19.43 7.69
CA SER A 20 14.78 19.39 7.86
C SER A 20 14.17 19.21 6.48
N ASP A 21 13.16 18.35 6.38
CA ASP A 21 12.39 18.13 5.17
C ASP A 21 11.87 19.49 4.65
N ILE A 22 12.46 19.98 3.56
CA ILE A 22 12.11 21.28 3.00
C ILE A 22 10.86 21.06 2.16
N ALA A 23 9.72 21.50 2.68
CA ALA A 23 8.54 21.75 1.87
C ALA A 23 8.97 22.67 0.71
N PRO A 24 8.76 22.28 -0.56
CA PRO A 24 9.02 23.17 -1.67
C PRO A 24 8.29 24.50 -1.45
N SER A 25 8.92 25.63 -1.79
CA SER A 25 8.20 26.89 -1.82
C SER A 25 7.06 26.77 -2.83
N ASP A 26 5.91 27.36 -2.52
CA ASP A 26 4.72 27.36 -3.38
C ASP A 26 4.03 25.98 -3.53
N HIS A 27 4.08 25.15 -2.49
CA HIS A 27 3.35 23.88 -2.42
C HIS A 27 2.67 23.69 -1.06
N HIS A 28 1.55 22.98 -1.04
CA HIS A 28 0.91 22.49 0.18
C HIS A 28 0.75 20.97 0.15
N ILE A 29 0.42 20.40 1.32
CA ILE A 29 0.22 18.96 1.50
C ILE A 29 -1.25 18.63 1.26
N VAL A 30 -1.50 17.62 0.42
CA VAL A 30 -2.80 16.96 0.29
C VAL A 30 -2.85 15.76 1.23
N GLN A 31 -3.86 15.74 2.10
CA GLN A 31 -4.13 14.58 2.95
C GLN A 31 -4.69 13.44 2.11
N ASN A 32 -4.02 12.30 2.08
CA ASN A 32 -4.44 11.17 1.26
C ASN A 32 -4.77 9.97 2.15
N CYS A 33 -5.97 9.44 2.01
CA CYS A 33 -6.41 8.24 2.72
C CYS A 33 -6.83 7.17 1.71
N VAL A 34 -6.15 6.04 1.72
CA VAL A 34 -6.55 4.86 0.96
C VAL A 34 -7.23 3.88 1.90
N ARG A 35 -8.37 3.31 1.52
CA ARG A 35 -9.11 2.33 2.33
C ARG A 35 -9.50 1.13 1.49
N PHE A 36 -9.78 0.02 2.17
CA PHE A 36 -10.46 -1.12 1.59
C PHE A 36 -11.85 -1.23 2.19
N THR A 37 -12.89 -1.41 1.38
CA THR A 37 -14.30 -1.30 1.86
C THR A 37 -15.06 -2.62 1.91
N ASN A 38 -14.52 -3.70 1.34
CA ASN A 38 -15.17 -5.01 1.29
C ASN A 38 -14.33 -6.15 1.87
N LEU A 39 -13.42 -5.86 2.81
CA LEU A 39 -12.60 -6.94 3.40
C LEU A 39 -13.43 -7.94 4.22
N ASP A 40 -14.57 -7.50 4.76
CA ASP A 40 -15.47 -8.37 5.54
C ASP A 40 -16.16 -9.43 4.67
N ASP A 41 -16.21 -9.22 3.35
CA ASP A 41 -16.76 -10.18 2.37
C ASP A 41 -15.81 -11.36 2.11
N TYR A 42 -14.55 -11.24 2.55
CA TYR A 42 -13.51 -12.26 2.40
C TYR A 42 -12.85 -12.60 3.76
N PRO A 43 -13.61 -13.19 4.71
CA PRO A 43 -13.15 -13.40 6.08
C PRO A 43 -11.97 -14.39 6.20
N GLU A 44 -11.73 -15.21 5.19
CA GLU A 44 -10.67 -16.22 5.14
C GLU A 44 -9.30 -15.67 4.71
N ILE A 45 -9.26 -14.45 4.18
CA ILE A 45 -8.01 -13.80 3.76
C ILE A 45 -7.62 -12.68 4.74
N ALA A 46 -6.34 -12.37 4.73
CA ALA A 46 -5.78 -11.19 5.36
C ALA A 46 -4.99 -10.42 4.31
N ILE A 47 -5.30 -9.13 4.16
CA ILE A 47 -4.48 -8.20 3.39
C ILE A 47 -3.45 -7.60 4.35
N LEU A 48 -2.19 -7.62 3.94
CA LEU A 48 -1.06 -7.16 4.75
C LEU A 48 -0.41 -5.98 4.07
N GLY A 49 -0.11 -4.94 4.85
CA GLY A 49 0.79 -3.88 4.46
C GLY A 49 2.21 -4.18 4.93
N PHE A 50 3.19 -3.89 4.07
CA PHE A 50 4.61 -4.03 4.34
C PHE A 50 5.31 -2.72 4.04
N ILE A 51 5.90 -2.11 5.06
CA ILE A 51 6.58 -0.82 4.94
C ILE A 51 8.08 -1.02 5.08
N VAL A 52 8.83 -0.41 4.17
CA VAL A 52 10.28 -0.22 4.26
C VAL A 52 10.63 1.21 3.94
N GLY A 53 11.70 1.72 4.52
CA GLY A 53 12.13 3.08 4.26
C GLY A 53 13.00 3.66 5.36
N PRO A 54 13.43 4.92 5.24
CA PRO A 54 14.42 5.53 6.10
C PRO A 54 13.97 5.71 7.56
N THR A 55 12.67 5.63 7.85
CA THR A 55 12.15 5.77 9.23
C THR A 55 11.99 4.45 9.97
N TYR A 56 12.24 3.32 9.30
CA TYR A 56 12.06 2.00 9.89
C TYR A 56 13.40 1.27 9.92
N ASP A 57 13.91 1.00 11.13
CA ASP A 57 15.16 0.22 11.34
C ASP A 57 15.03 -1.23 10.84
N SER A 58 13.79 -1.72 10.73
CA SER A 58 13.44 -3.02 10.18
C SER A 58 12.11 -2.93 9.44
N PRO A 59 11.87 -3.79 8.42
CA PRO A 59 10.58 -3.82 7.74
C PRO A 59 9.41 -3.99 8.71
N HIS A 60 8.32 -3.26 8.47
CA HIS A 60 7.14 -3.26 9.33
C HIS A 60 5.94 -3.89 8.62
N PHE A 61 5.38 -4.93 9.22
CA PHE A 61 4.13 -5.54 8.77
C PHE A 61 2.95 -5.10 9.63
N PHE A 62 1.81 -4.93 8.98
CA PHE A 62 0.55 -4.73 9.64
C PHE A 62 -0.58 -5.36 8.82
N GLU A 63 -1.65 -5.76 9.50
CA GLU A 63 -2.86 -6.24 8.83
C GLU A 63 -3.74 -5.04 8.49
N ILE A 64 -4.15 -4.95 7.23
CA ILE A 64 -5.06 -3.92 6.75
C ILE A 64 -6.48 -4.24 7.23
N LYS A 65 -7.21 -3.22 7.67
CA LYS A 65 -8.55 -3.35 8.25
C LYS A 65 -9.59 -2.68 7.37
N ASN A 66 -10.79 -3.23 7.38
CA ASN A 66 -11.92 -2.70 6.60
C ASN A 66 -12.19 -1.24 7.01
N GLU A 67 -12.42 -0.40 6.01
CA GLU A 67 -12.73 1.03 6.10
C GLU A 67 -11.73 1.89 6.90
N LYS A 68 -10.52 1.39 7.16
CA LYS A 68 -9.46 2.16 7.81
C LYS A 68 -8.47 2.70 6.79
N CYS A 69 -8.01 3.94 7.00
CA CYS A 69 -6.94 4.51 6.20
C CYS A 69 -5.68 3.67 6.35
N LEU A 70 -5.07 3.34 5.21
CA LEU A 70 -3.71 2.85 5.15
C LEU A 70 -2.77 3.95 5.65
N ASP A 71 -1.78 3.53 6.43
CA ASP A 71 -0.73 4.41 6.92
C ASP A 71 0.61 3.82 6.48
N LYS A 72 1.35 4.54 5.63
CA LYS A 72 2.73 4.18 5.26
C LYS A 72 3.78 4.88 6.13
N GLY A 73 3.33 5.68 7.09
CA GLY A 73 4.14 6.54 7.92
C GLY A 73 4.77 7.68 7.10
N TYR A 74 6.09 7.72 7.10
CA TYR A 74 6.85 8.78 6.44
C TYR A 74 6.75 8.72 4.91
N LYS A 75 6.67 9.88 4.26
CA LYS A 75 6.39 10.01 2.81
C LYS A 75 7.39 9.30 1.88
N PHE A 76 8.64 9.13 2.32
CA PHE A 76 9.69 8.43 1.59
C PHE A 76 9.79 6.94 1.92
N ASN A 77 8.81 6.41 2.66
CA ASN A 77 8.68 4.97 2.82
C ASN A 77 7.93 4.38 1.63
N ASP A 78 8.29 3.15 1.29
CA ASP A 78 7.63 2.32 0.31
C ASP A 78 6.62 1.41 1.00
N LEU A 79 5.45 1.26 0.39
CA LEU A 79 4.39 0.36 0.83
C LEU A 79 4.21 -0.75 -0.22
N GLY A 80 4.39 -2.00 0.22
CA GLY A 80 3.96 -3.19 -0.52
C GLY A 80 2.70 -3.78 0.10
N LEU A 81 1.78 -4.24 -0.74
CA LEU A 81 0.58 -4.95 -0.31
C LEU A 81 0.69 -6.42 -0.66
N TYR A 82 0.25 -7.25 0.28
CA TYR A 82 0.27 -8.70 0.19
C TYR A 82 -1.04 -9.29 0.66
N TRP A 83 -1.30 -10.53 0.30
CA TRP A 83 -2.35 -11.31 0.90
C TRP A 83 -1.88 -12.70 1.31
N ALA A 84 -2.60 -13.26 2.27
CA ALA A 84 -2.46 -14.65 2.72
C ALA A 84 -3.77 -15.15 3.31
N GLN A 85 -3.84 -16.47 3.53
CA GLN A 85 -4.91 -17.04 4.33
C GLN A 85 -4.81 -16.59 5.79
N LYS A 86 -5.92 -16.13 6.36
CA LYS A 86 -5.99 -15.69 7.75
C LYS A 86 -5.56 -16.79 8.72
N LYS A 87 -5.96 -18.04 8.46
CA LYS A 87 -5.54 -19.23 9.21
C LYS A 87 -4.01 -19.39 9.24
N TYR A 88 -3.32 -19.06 8.15
CA TYR A 88 -1.87 -19.11 8.10
C TYR A 88 -1.26 -18.03 9.00
N ILE A 89 -1.74 -16.79 8.87
CA ILE A 89 -1.31 -15.65 9.70
C ILE A 89 -1.55 -15.91 11.19
N ASP A 90 -2.71 -16.43 11.56
CA ASP A 90 -3.06 -16.79 12.94
C ASP A 90 -2.13 -17.89 13.50
N SER A 91 -1.60 -18.76 12.65
CA SER A 91 -0.72 -19.87 13.05
C SER A 91 0.74 -19.47 13.21
N VAL A 92 1.23 -18.56 12.37
CA VAL A 92 2.64 -18.15 12.33
C VAL A 92 2.88 -16.87 13.13
N GLY A 93 1.89 -15.97 13.22
CA GLY A 93 2.06 -14.62 13.73
C GLY A 93 2.61 -13.69 12.65
N ILE A 94 2.01 -12.50 12.51
CA ILE A 94 2.38 -11.52 11.48
C ILE A 94 3.83 -11.04 11.63
N GLU A 95 4.31 -10.98 12.86
CA GLU A 95 5.68 -10.57 13.22
C GLU A 95 6.76 -11.54 12.77
N ASN A 96 6.40 -12.78 12.40
CA ASN A 96 7.34 -13.82 11.98
C ASN A 96 7.41 -13.96 10.44
N ILE A 97 6.65 -13.15 9.70
CA ILE A 97 6.68 -13.13 8.24
C ILE A 97 7.95 -12.43 7.76
N VAL A 98 8.68 -13.07 6.85
CA VAL A 98 9.93 -12.55 6.30
C VAL A 98 9.77 -12.30 4.80
N ILE A 99 9.84 -11.03 4.40
CA ILE A 99 9.91 -10.62 3.00
C ILE A 99 11.32 -10.12 2.71
N ASN A 100 11.96 -10.74 1.73
CA ASN A 100 13.28 -10.32 1.29
C ASN A 100 13.14 -9.16 0.31
N THR A 101 13.66 -8.00 0.71
CA THR A 101 13.78 -6.86 -0.20
C THR A 101 15.08 -6.98 -0.98
N SER A 102 14.99 -7.33 -2.25
CA SER A 102 16.13 -7.14 -3.15
C SER A 102 16.10 -5.71 -3.66
N ILE A 103 16.97 -4.86 -3.12
CA ILE A 103 17.27 -3.56 -3.74
C ILE A 103 17.98 -3.88 -5.05
N ARG A 104 17.44 -3.46 -6.19
CA ARG A 104 18.21 -3.41 -7.44
C ARG A 104 18.83 -2.01 -7.55
N PRO A 105 20.13 -1.84 -7.25
CA PRO A 105 20.76 -0.51 -7.21
C PRO A 105 21.03 0.07 -8.60
N GLU A 106 20.64 -0.65 -9.67
CA GLU A 106 21.10 -0.37 -11.04
C GLU A 106 20.34 0.77 -11.74
N LEU A 107 19.26 1.31 -11.17
CA LEU A 107 18.52 2.42 -11.76
C LEU A 107 18.14 3.48 -10.71
N TYR A 108 18.98 4.50 -10.59
CA TYR A 108 18.50 5.82 -10.19
C TYR A 108 17.63 6.34 -11.34
N GLY A 109 16.31 6.24 -11.15
CA GLY A 109 15.28 6.67 -12.07
C GLY A 109 13.91 6.40 -11.47
N ASP A 110 13.64 5.14 -11.13
CA ASP A 110 12.47 4.69 -10.37
C ASP A 110 12.90 3.44 -9.59
N ALA A 111 13.24 3.58 -8.30
CA ALA A 111 13.66 2.44 -7.47
C ALA A 111 12.45 1.55 -7.16
N TYR A 112 12.04 0.73 -8.13
CA TYR A 112 11.07 -0.32 -7.88
C TYR A 112 11.69 -1.36 -6.96
N PHE A 113 11.28 -1.35 -5.69
CA PHE A 113 11.51 -2.47 -4.79
C PHE A 113 10.77 -3.68 -5.36
N LYS A 114 11.50 -4.57 -6.05
CA LYS A 114 10.96 -5.91 -6.31
C LYS A 114 11.05 -6.68 -5.00
N GLN A 115 9.96 -6.60 -4.25
CA GLN A 115 9.82 -7.34 -3.00
C GLN A 115 9.52 -8.80 -3.37
N VAL A 116 10.34 -9.73 -2.88
CA VAL A 116 10.21 -11.15 -3.18
C VAL A 116 10.09 -11.88 -1.84
N THR A 117 8.95 -12.55 -1.66
CA THR A 117 8.78 -13.49 -0.56
C THR A 117 9.19 -14.88 -1.01
N ASN A 118 9.90 -15.61 -0.14
CA ASN A 118 10.15 -17.04 -0.32
C ASN A 118 9.07 -17.90 0.36
N ASP A 119 8.13 -17.27 1.07
CA ASP A 119 7.02 -17.94 1.72
C ASP A 119 5.92 -18.22 0.70
N PRO A 120 5.60 -19.50 0.40
CA PRO A 120 4.60 -19.84 -0.60
C PRO A 120 3.17 -19.51 -0.20
N ASN A 121 2.92 -19.10 1.05
CA ASN A 121 1.58 -18.74 1.55
C ASN A 121 1.33 -17.23 1.54
N ILE A 122 2.33 -16.44 1.13
CA ILE A 122 2.28 -14.98 1.07
C ILE A 122 2.36 -14.58 -0.40
N HIS A 123 1.37 -13.84 -0.87
CA HIS A 123 1.25 -13.48 -2.28
C HIS A 123 1.30 -11.96 -2.42
N PHE A 124 2.13 -11.46 -3.34
CA PHE A 124 2.21 -10.03 -3.63
C PHE A 124 0.96 -9.57 -4.38
N ILE A 125 0.42 -8.41 -3.99
CA ILE A 125 -0.69 -7.77 -4.68
C ILE A 125 -0.15 -6.63 -5.53
N THR A 126 0.42 -5.61 -4.90
CA THR A 126 0.89 -4.40 -5.58
C THR A 126 1.78 -3.56 -4.67
N SER A 127 2.61 -2.71 -5.28
CA SER A 127 3.35 -1.62 -4.63
C SER A 127 2.99 -0.26 -5.22
N SER A 128 1.93 -0.19 -6.05
CA SER A 128 1.53 1.02 -6.77
C SER A 128 0.50 1.86 -6.02
N ILE A 129 -0.03 1.36 -4.90
CA ILE A 129 -0.97 2.10 -4.07
C ILE A 129 -0.19 3.08 -3.20
N ASP A 130 -0.29 4.35 -3.53
CA ASP A 130 0.28 5.41 -2.70
C ASP A 130 -0.72 5.79 -1.61
N ALA A 131 -0.45 5.36 -0.39
CA ALA A 131 -1.22 5.66 0.81
C ALA A 131 -0.67 6.86 1.60
N GLY A 132 0.32 7.58 1.06
CA GLY A 132 0.92 8.73 1.72
C GLY A 132 0.32 10.05 1.28
N ASP A 133 0.44 11.03 2.16
CA ASP A 133 0.27 12.44 1.81
C ASP A 133 1.27 12.85 0.73
N PHE A 134 0.85 13.76 -0.14
CA PHE A 134 1.67 14.23 -1.26
C PHE A 134 1.59 15.75 -1.41
N TRP A 135 2.58 16.30 -2.11
CA TRP A 135 2.67 17.73 -2.38
C TRP A 135 2.01 18.05 -3.71
N VAL A 136 1.30 19.16 -3.75
CA VAL A 136 0.77 19.77 -4.98
C VAL A 136 1.15 21.24 -4.99
N ASP A 137 1.06 21.87 -6.16
CA ASP A 137 1.25 23.32 -6.28
C ASP A 137 0.28 24.07 -5.37
N GLU A 138 0.70 25.19 -4.77
CA GLU A 138 -0.11 26.03 -3.85
C GLU A 138 -1.45 26.48 -4.45
N PHE A 139 -1.52 26.58 -5.79
CA PHE A 139 -2.74 26.96 -6.50
C PHE A 139 -3.68 25.80 -6.80
N ASP A 140 -3.26 24.55 -6.55
CA ASP A 140 -4.13 23.39 -6.65
C ASP A 140 -5.18 23.48 -5.54
N PRO A 141 -6.48 23.48 -5.86
CA PRO A 141 -7.51 23.61 -4.84
C PRO A 141 -7.64 22.35 -3.97
N LEU A 142 -7.06 21.20 -4.33
CA LEU A 142 -7.18 19.94 -3.60
C LEU A 142 -6.56 20.02 -2.20
N GLN A 143 -7.31 19.61 -1.18
CA GLN A 143 -6.87 19.59 0.23
C GLN A 143 -6.82 18.19 0.79
N SER A 144 -7.77 17.34 0.41
CA SER A 144 -7.74 15.93 0.79
C SER A 144 -8.38 15.03 -0.27
N GLN A 145 -7.98 13.77 -0.23
CA GLN A 145 -8.49 12.71 -1.09
C GLN A 145 -8.68 11.44 -0.29
N ILE A 146 -9.82 10.78 -0.50
CA ILE A 146 -10.08 9.41 -0.04
C ILE A 146 -10.22 8.52 -1.27
N SER A 147 -9.51 7.40 -1.31
CA SER A 147 -9.60 6.41 -2.37
C SER A 147 -10.02 5.06 -1.78
N ASP A 148 -11.20 4.59 -2.16
CA ASP A 148 -11.78 3.34 -1.66
C ASP A 148 -11.57 2.23 -2.68
N TYR A 149 -10.81 1.22 -2.27
CA TYR A 149 -10.54 0.04 -3.04
C TYR A 149 -11.40 -1.13 -2.57
N GLU A 150 -11.74 -2.00 -3.51
CA GLU A 150 -12.43 -3.26 -3.26
C GLU A 150 -11.62 -4.41 -3.83
N ILE A 151 -11.70 -5.56 -3.18
CA ILE A 151 -11.30 -6.83 -3.79
C ILE A 151 -12.39 -7.18 -4.80
N ALA A 152 -12.03 -7.11 -6.08
CA ALA A 152 -12.88 -7.52 -7.18
C ALA A 152 -13.05 -9.05 -7.21
N GLY A 153 -11.99 -9.76 -6.85
CA GLY A 153 -11.94 -11.21 -6.82
C GLY A 153 -10.51 -11.67 -7.11
N PHE A 154 -10.40 -12.86 -7.70
CA PHE A 154 -9.14 -13.57 -7.90
C PHE A 154 -9.00 -14.06 -9.34
N ILE A 155 -7.78 -14.03 -9.86
CA ILE A 155 -7.37 -14.72 -11.09
C ILE A 155 -6.24 -15.68 -10.71
N GLY A 156 -6.58 -16.96 -10.52
CA GLY A 156 -5.66 -17.90 -9.86
C GLY A 156 -5.40 -17.47 -8.42
N ASP A 157 -4.13 -17.26 -8.06
CA ASP A 157 -3.70 -16.79 -6.73
C ASP A 157 -3.46 -15.27 -6.68
N GLU A 158 -3.81 -14.54 -7.74
CA GLU A 158 -3.66 -13.09 -7.80
C GLU A 158 -4.95 -12.41 -7.36
N ILE A 159 -4.87 -11.54 -6.36
CA ILE A 159 -5.97 -10.65 -5.99
C ILE A 159 -6.07 -9.53 -7.02
N VAL A 160 -7.29 -9.30 -7.50
CA VAL A 160 -7.62 -8.14 -8.31
C VAL A 160 -8.22 -7.07 -7.41
N LEU A 161 -7.56 -5.92 -7.34
CA LEU A 161 -8.08 -4.73 -6.67
C LEU A 161 -8.75 -3.79 -7.67
N PHE A 162 -9.83 -3.15 -7.22
CA PHE A 162 -10.58 -2.19 -8.01
C PHE A 162 -10.77 -0.90 -7.21
N LEU A 163 -10.41 0.24 -7.79
CA LEU A 163 -10.75 1.55 -7.23
C LEU A 163 -12.23 1.81 -7.46
N ARG A 164 -13.05 1.70 -6.43
CA ARG A 164 -14.51 1.85 -6.52
C ARG A 164 -14.95 3.30 -6.48
N GLN A 165 -14.35 4.06 -5.57
CA GLN A 165 -14.77 5.41 -5.26
C GLN A 165 -13.57 6.28 -4.93
N GLN A 166 -13.64 7.55 -5.33
CA GLN A 166 -12.70 8.57 -4.91
C GLN A 166 -13.46 9.82 -4.47
N ILE A 167 -13.18 10.30 -3.26
CA ILE A 167 -13.78 11.51 -2.70
C ILE A 167 -12.67 12.56 -2.59
N LYS A 168 -12.84 13.70 -3.25
CA LYS A 168 -11.87 14.80 -3.23
C LYS A 168 -12.50 16.00 -2.54
N LYS A 169 -11.74 16.64 -1.65
CA LYS A 169 -12.17 17.87 -0.98
C LYS A 169 -11.24 19.00 -1.34
N ASN A 170 -11.82 20.13 -1.74
CA ASN A 170 -11.06 21.32 -2.12
C ASN A 170 -10.95 22.34 -0.96
N SER A 171 -10.27 23.45 -1.23
CA SER A 171 -10.02 24.54 -0.27
C SER A 171 -11.28 25.33 0.12
N SER A 172 -12.34 25.33 -0.70
CA SER A 172 -13.64 25.87 -0.31
C SER A 172 -14.45 24.92 0.58
N GLY A 173 -13.97 23.68 0.76
CA GLY A 173 -14.63 22.62 1.52
C GLY A 173 -15.69 21.86 0.73
N GLU A 174 -15.84 22.14 -0.56
CA GLU A 174 -16.69 21.37 -1.46
C GLU A 174 -16.08 19.99 -1.71
N GLU A 175 -16.96 18.99 -1.82
CA GLU A 175 -16.59 17.59 -2.03
C GLU A 175 -17.05 17.13 -3.41
N GLU A 176 -16.13 16.56 -4.17
CA GLU A 176 -16.39 15.85 -5.42
C GLU A 176 -16.33 14.34 -5.13
N ASN A 177 -17.39 13.63 -5.48
CA ASN A 177 -17.48 12.18 -5.32
C ASN A 177 -17.50 11.52 -6.70
N ILE A 178 -16.44 10.78 -7.00
CA ILE A 178 -16.23 10.07 -8.27
C ILE A 178 -16.46 8.58 -8.01
N MET A 179 -17.47 8.02 -8.66
CA MET A 179 -17.76 6.58 -8.64
C MET A 179 -17.24 5.96 -9.94
N TYR A 180 -16.52 4.85 -9.82
CA TYR A 180 -16.03 4.08 -10.96
C TYR A 180 -16.89 2.85 -11.17
N ASP A 181 -17.25 2.60 -12.42
CA ASP A 181 -17.98 1.39 -12.79
C ASP A 181 -17.05 0.18 -12.80
N PHE A 182 -17.54 -0.91 -12.21
CA PHE A 182 -16.79 -2.15 -12.12
C PHE A 182 -16.62 -2.74 -13.53
N PRO A 183 -15.38 -2.99 -13.99
CA PRO A 183 -15.16 -3.55 -15.32
C PRO A 183 -15.56 -5.04 -15.38
N GLU A 184 -15.99 -5.51 -16.54
CA GLU A 184 -16.13 -6.95 -16.78
C GLU A 184 -14.74 -7.59 -16.89
N ILE A 185 -14.36 -8.42 -15.92
CA ILE A 185 -13.07 -9.11 -15.89
C ILE A 185 -13.29 -10.60 -16.18
N PRO A 186 -12.84 -11.12 -17.33
CA PRO A 186 -12.96 -12.54 -17.64
C PRO A 186 -12.22 -13.41 -16.63
N ASN A 187 -12.80 -14.56 -16.27
CA ASN A 187 -12.23 -15.57 -15.35
C ASN A 187 -12.02 -15.09 -13.90
N LEU A 188 -12.66 -13.98 -13.51
CA LEU A 188 -12.65 -13.52 -12.14
C LEU A 188 -13.43 -14.50 -11.25
N LYS A 189 -12.78 -15.01 -10.20
CA LYS A 189 -13.40 -15.87 -9.20
C LYS A 189 -13.60 -15.13 -7.89
N TRP A 190 -14.67 -15.46 -7.17
CA TRP A 190 -14.91 -14.89 -5.85
C TRP A 190 -13.93 -15.40 -4.79
N SER A 191 -13.50 -16.66 -4.87
CA SER A 191 -12.54 -17.21 -3.90
C SER A 191 -11.45 -17.98 -4.62
N PRO A 192 -10.17 -17.84 -4.19
CA PRO A 192 -9.06 -18.60 -4.79
C PRO A 192 -9.16 -20.08 -4.41
N PHE A 193 -9.98 -20.43 -3.41
CA PHE A 193 -10.19 -21.80 -2.94
C PHE A 193 -11.38 -22.49 -3.61
N SER A 194 -12.13 -21.77 -4.45
CA SER A 194 -13.20 -22.38 -5.22
C SER A 194 -12.60 -23.31 -6.28
N SER A 195 -12.60 -24.62 -6.00
CA SER A 195 -12.28 -25.61 -7.02
C SER A 195 -13.37 -25.56 -8.08
N ASP A 196 -12.97 -25.48 -9.35
CA ASP A 196 -13.86 -25.68 -10.49
C ASP A 196 -14.31 -27.14 -10.49
N SER A 197 -15.28 -27.45 -9.63
CA SER A 197 -16.00 -28.73 -9.67
C SER A 197 -17.11 -28.65 -10.72
N GLU A 198 -16.78 -28.20 -11.93
CA GLU A 198 -17.65 -28.35 -13.09
C GLU A 198 -17.44 -29.72 -13.74
N GLY A 199 -18.29 -30.67 -13.35
CA GLY A 199 -19.10 -31.42 -14.31
C GLY A 199 -18.40 -32.42 -15.23
N SER A 200 -17.82 -33.48 -14.68
CA SER A 200 -17.75 -34.79 -15.38
C SER A 200 -19.00 -35.62 -15.02
N SER A 201 -20.17 -35.23 -15.53
CA SER A 201 -21.32 -36.15 -15.61
C SER A 201 -21.33 -36.83 -16.98
N GLU A 202 -20.49 -37.87 -17.10
CA GLU A 202 -20.71 -38.94 -18.07
C GLU A 202 -22.10 -39.54 -17.83
N SER A 203 -23.06 -39.25 -18.71
CA SER A 203 -24.28 -40.03 -18.85
C SER A 203 -24.07 -41.12 -19.90
N SER A 204 -23.29 -42.13 -19.51
CA SER A 204 -23.35 -43.44 -20.17
C SER A 204 -24.42 -44.32 -19.52
N GLN A 205 -25.37 -44.74 -20.37
CA GLN A 205 -26.16 -45.97 -20.29
C GLN A 205 -27.09 -46.20 -19.09
N LYS A 206 -28.40 -46.31 -19.39
CA LYS A 206 -29.15 -47.56 -19.21
C LYS A 206 -30.51 -47.54 -19.92
N GLN A 207 -30.63 -48.53 -20.82
CA GLN A 207 -31.81 -49.23 -21.37
C GLN A 207 -32.75 -48.48 -22.31
#